data_AF-A0A7C6BKY4-F1
#
_entry.id   AF-A0A7C6BKY4-F1
#
_cell.length_a   1.000
_cell.length_b   1.000
_cell.length_c   1.000
_cell.angle_alpha   90.00
_cell.angle_beta   90.00
_cell.angle_gamma   90.00
#
_symmetry.space_group_name_H-M   'P 1'
#
loop_
_entity.id
_entity.type
_entity.pdbx_description
1 polymer ?
#
loop_
_entity_poly.entity_id
_entity_poly.type
_entity_poly.pdbx_seq_one_letter_code
_entity_poly.pdbx_strand_id
1 'polypeptide(L)'
;MDSPFIFDLSYYEEVNDQLKEIVNTEKEKMMQASLQIAQSIANQGLVHIFGTGHSHMFGEEAFYRAGGLACINPILEPSLMLHTGAMKSSALEDLEGYAEKIFNHVQPEKSDIFVIFSNSGVNYVPVEMAKKVKDSQLPLIGIGSRKYSEYLKN
;
A
#
# COMPACT_ATOMS: atom_id res chain seq x y z
N MET A 1 -12.42 43.74 12.58
CA MET A 1 -11.87 43.01 11.42
C MET A 1 -12.35 41.59 11.57
N ASP A 2 -13.38 41.22 10.81
CA ASP A 2 -13.84 39.83 10.76
C ASP A 2 -12.75 38.99 10.09
N SER A 3 -12.39 37.87 10.72
CA SER A 3 -11.39 36.95 10.19
C SER A 3 -11.87 36.41 8.83
N PRO A 4 -11.04 36.47 7.76
CA PRO A 4 -11.40 35.90 6.45
C PRO A 4 -11.44 34.36 6.45
N PHE A 5 -11.12 33.72 7.57
CA PHE A 5 -11.14 32.27 7.72
C PHE A 5 -12.50 31.82 8.24
N ILE A 6 -13.32 31.31 7.33
CA ILE A 6 -14.55 30.58 7.68
C ILE A 6 -14.12 29.19 8.14
N PHE A 7 -14.47 28.82 9.36
CA PHE A 7 -14.43 27.43 9.79
C PHE A 7 -15.56 26.71 9.06
N ASP A 8 -15.20 25.94 8.03
CA ASP A 8 -16.11 25.17 7.20
C ASP A 8 -15.95 23.68 7.50
N LEU A 9 -17.08 22.99 7.65
CA LEU A 9 -17.13 21.55 7.94
C LEU A 9 -17.11 20.70 6.66
N SER A 10 -17.15 21.29 5.47
CA SER A 10 -17.19 20.55 4.19
C SER A 10 -16.11 19.48 4.05
N TYR A 11 -14.87 19.78 4.44
CA TYR A 11 -13.77 18.79 4.42
C TYR A 11 -14.01 17.63 5.39
N TYR A 12 -14.50 17.92 6.60
CA TYR A 12 -14.83 16.89 7.58
C TYR A 12 -15.97 16.00 7.07
N GLU A 13 -17.02 16.61 6.52
CA GLU A 13 -18.17 15.90 5.97
C GLU A 13 -17.75 14.98 4.82
N GLU A 14 -16.97 15.49 3.86
CA GLU A 14 -16.46 14.72 2.71
C GLU A 14 -15.61 13.52 3.15
N VAL A 15 -14.68 13.72 4.10
CA VAL A 15 -13.86 12.61 4.62
C VAL A 15 -14.73 11.55 5.30
N ASN A 16 -15.70 11.95 6.12
CA ASN A 16 -16.58 10.99 6.79
C ASN A 16 -17.46 10.21 5.80
N ASP A 17 -17.94 10.87 4.76
CA ASP A 17 -18.77 10.22 3.75
C ASP A 17 -17.96 9.21 2.92
N GLN A 18 -16.70 9.52 2.58
CA GLN A 18 -15.80 8.55 1.96
C GLN A 18 -15.50 7.36 2.88
N LEU A 19 -15.25 7.60 4.17
CA LEU A 19 -15.02 6.52 5.14
C LEU A 19 -16.25 5.60 5.28
N LYS A 20 -17.46 6.18 5.31
CA LYS A 20 -18.72 5.40 5.32
C LYS A 20 -18.88 4.58 4.04
N GLU A 21 -18.59 5.15 2.87
CA GLU A 21 -18.63 4.44 1.60
C GLU A 21 -17.70 3.23 1.64
N ILE A 22 -16.43 3.43 2.02
CA ILE A 22 -15.41 2.37 2.11
C ILE A 22 -15.87 1.23 3.03
N VAL A 23 -16.35 1.55 4.25
CA VAL A 23 -16.82 0.53 5.19
C VAL A 23 -18.02 -0.24 4.62
N ASN A 24 -18.95 0.43 3.95
CA ASN A 24 -20.14 -0.21 3.40
C ASN A 24 -19.84 -1.08 2.18
N THR A 25 -18.87 -0.70 1.35
CA THR A 25 -18.61 -1.37 0.06
C THR A 25 -17.44 -2.34 0.08
N GLU A 26 -16.48 -2.18 0.99
CA GLU A 26 -15.24 -2.99 1.00
C GLU A 26 -15.17 -3.97 2.19
N LYS A 27 -16.13 -3.98 3.12
CA LYS A 27 -16.09 -4.85 4.33
C LYS A 27 -15.86 -6.34 4.02
N GLU A 28 -16.52 -6.90 3.00
CA GLU A 28 -16.32 -8.31 2.63
C GLU A 28 -14.89 -8.56 2.16
N LYS A 29 -14.33 -7.67 1.35
CA LYS A 29 -12.94 -7.78 0.87
C LYS A 29 -11.94 -7.58 2.00
N MET A 30 -12.19 -6.64 2.92
CA MET A 30 -11.37 -6.45 4.12
C MET A 30 -11.37 -7.72 4.99
N MET A 31 -12.53 -8.36 5.15
CA MET A 31 -12.63 -9.64 5.84
C MET A 31 -11.81 -10.72 5.12
N GLN A 32 -11.96 -10.88 3.79
CA GLN A 32 -11.16 -11.85 3.03
C GLN A 32 -9.65 -11.59 3.12
N ALA A 33 -9.23 -10.32 3.04
CA ALA A 33 -7.83 -9.93 3.21
C ALA A 33 -7.30 -10.30 4.61
N SER A 34 -8.07 -10.03 5.66
CA SER A 34 -7.70 -10.41 7.03
C SER A 34 -7.55 -11.91 7.22
N LEU A 35 -8.42 -12.72 6.57
CA LEU A 35 -8.34 -14.18 6.62
C LEU A 35 -7.09 -14.71 5.91
N GLN A 36 -6.72 -14.13 4.76
CA GLN A 36 -5.48 -14.49 4.07
C GLN A 36 -4.23 -14.14 4.88
N ILE A 37 -4.22 -12.96 5.51
CA ILE A 37 -3.15 -12.55 6.41
C ILE A 37 -3.06 -13.50 7.59
N ALA A 38 -4.18 -13.79 8.26
CA ALA A 38 -4.21 -14.72 9.39
C ALA A 38 -3.71 -16.12 9.00
N GLN A 39 -4.06 -16.59 7.80
CA GLN A 39 -3.59 -17.88 7.28
C GLN A 39 -2.08 -17.91 7.04
N SER A 40 -1.49 -16.83 6.50
CA SER A 40 -0.04 -16.70 6.33
C SER A 40 0.67 -16.74 7.70
N ILE A 41 0.17 -15.97 8.67
CA ILE A 41 0.72 -15.93 10.03
C ILE A 41 0.62 -17.30 10.72
N ALA A 42 -0.52 -18.00 10.58
CA ALA A 42 -0.70 -19.34 11.12
C ALA A 42 0.29 -20.36 10.51
N ASN A 43 0.74 -20.11 9.28
CA ASN A 43 1.76 -20.88 8.59
C ASN A 43 3.18 -20.36 8.84
N GLN A 44 3.39 -19.53 9.88
CA GLN A 44 4.68 -18.93 10.25
C GLN A 44 5.27 -18.00 9.18
N GLY A 45 4.44 -17.42 8.32
CA GLY A 45 4.85 -16.43 7.31
C GLY A 45 4.90 -14.99 7.84
N LEU A 46 5.60 -14.16 7.08
CA LEU A 46 5.65 -12.71 7.24
C LEU A 46 4.60 -12.00 6.38
N VAL A 47 4.17 -10.82 6.86
CA VAL A 47 3.31 -9.90 6.11
C VAL A 47 4.18 -8.79 5.54
N HIS A 48 4.54 -8.92 4.26
CA HIS A 48 5.30 -7.92 3.53
C HIS A 48 4.42 -6.75 3.12
N ILE A 49 4.73 -5.53 3.57
CA ILE A 49 3.97 -4.33 3.20
C ILE A 49 4.83 -3.42 2.34
N PHE A 50 4.34 -3.07 1.15
CA PHE A 50 5.08 -2.26 0.19
C PHE A 50 4.23 -1.12 -0.37
N GLY A 51 4.85 0.03 -0.59
CA GLY A 51 4.26 1.18 -1.27
C GLY A 51 5.33 2.20 -1.65
N THR A 52 5.08 2.95 -2.71
CA THR A 52 5.97 3.99 -3.25
C THR A 52 5.46 5.39 -2.90
N GLY A 53 6.32 6.41 -2.94
CA GLY A 53 5.90 7.78 -2.66
C GLY A 53 5.32 7.89 -1.24
N HIS A 54 4.13 8.46 -1.05
CA HIS A 54 3.47 8.50 0.27
C HIS A 54 2.95 7.13 0.73
N SER A 55 2.71 6.19 -0.17
CA SER A 55 2.12 4.88 0.19
C SER A 55 3.06 4.01 1.04
N HIS A 56 4.36 4.32 1.12
CA HIS A 56 5.28 3.64 2.06
C HIS A 56 4.84 3.81 3.52
N MET A 57 4.16 4.91 3.85
CA MET A 57 3.72 5.20 5.22
C MET A 57 2.78 4.14 5.79
N PHE A 58 2.08 3.37 4.93
CA PHE A 58 1.25 2.26 5.40
C PHE A 58 2.08 1.07 5.91
N GLY A 59 3.30 0.89 5.38
CA GLY A 59 4.27 -0.06 5.93
C GLY A 59 4.79 0.41 7.29
N GLU A 60 5.10 1.70 7.41
CA GLU A 60 5.53 2.30 8.68
C GLU A 60 4.41 2.25 9.74
N GLU A 61 3.16 2.53 9.35
CA GLU A 61 2.01 2.52 10.27
C GLU A 61 1.73 1.11 10.81
N ALA A 62 2.02 0.05 10.06
CA ALA A 62 1.83 -1.32 10.53
C ALA A 62 3.04 -1.86 11.32
N PHE A 63 4.21 -1.25 11.20
CA PHE A 63 5.46 -1.79 11.71
C PHE A 63 5.86 -1.21 13.07
N TYR A 64 6.27 -2.08 13.99
CA TYR A 64 6.98 -1.73 15.23
C TYR A 64 6.33 -0.62 16.08
N ARG A 65 5.00 -0.69 16.21
CA ARG A 65 4.19 0.20 17.05
C ARG A 65 3.42 -0.55 18.13
N ALA A 66 2.95 0.16 19.15
CA ALA A 66 2.08 -0.41 20.17
C ALA A 66 0.79 -0.99 19.54
N GLY A 67 0.50 -2.26 19.84
CA GLY A 67 -0.63 -3.00 19.26
C GLY A 67 -0.36 -3.61 17.87
N GLY A 68 0.84 -3.43 17.31
CA GLY A 68 1.23 -4.02 16.03
C GLY A 68 1.51 -5.52 16.10
N LEU A 69 1.40 -6.20 14.96
CA LEU A 69 1.78 -7.61 14.83
C LEU A 69 3.30 -7.72 14.66
N ALA A 70 3.92 -8.68 15.36
CA ALA A 70 5.38 -8.85 15.30
C ALA A 70 5.90 -9.36 13.94
N CYS A 71 5.04 -9.98 13.13
CA CYS A 71 5.36 -10.58 11.83
C CYS A 71 5.17 -9.62 10.64
N ILE A 72 5.00 -8.32 10.88
CA ILE A 72 4.99 -7.32 9.81
C ILE A 72 6.43 -7.07 9.34
N ASN A 73 6.65 -7.14 8.04
CA ASN A 73 7.90 -6.77 7.40
C ASN A 73 7.66 -5.63 6.39
N PRO A 74 7.90 -4.36 6.73
CA PRO A 74 7.75 -3.26 5.79
C PRO A 74 8.92 -3.26 4.81
N ILE A 75 8.61 -3.21 3.51
CA ILE A 75 9.62 -3.05 2.46
C ILE A 75 9.83 -1.56 2.24
N LEU A 76 10.75 -0.98 3.00
CA LEU A 76 11.10 0.44 2.97
C LEU A 76 12.30 0.68 2.06
N GLU A 77 12.04 0.99 0.79
CA GLU A 77 13.07 1.38 -0.18
C GLU A 77 13.29 2.90 -0.13
N PRO A 78 14.39 3.41 0.48
CA PRO A 78 14.55 4.84 0.73
C PRO A 78 14.55 5.72 -0.52
N SER A 79 14.99 5.16 -1.65
CA SER A 79 15.00 5.90 -2.91
C SER A 79 13.60 6.13 -3.50
N LEU A 80 12.61 5.31 -3.09
CA LEU A 80 11.20 5.45 -3.44
C LEU A 80 10.42 6.26 -2.39
N MET A 81 11.07 6.63 -1.27
CA MET A 81 10.51 7.52 -0.24
C MET A 81 10.80 9.00 -0.55
N LEU A 82 10.10 9.88 0.16
CA LEU A 82 10.10 11.32 -0.16
C LEU A 82 11.29 12.08 0.43
N HIS A 83 11.89 11.56 1.51
CA HIS A 83 13.00 12.21 2.21
C HIS A 83 14.31 12.25 1.40
N THR A 84 14.44 11.38 0.38
CA THR A 84 15.59 11.40 -0.56
C THR A 84 15.32 12.24 -1.82
N GLY A 85 14.13 12.85 -1.92
CA GLY A 85 13.69 13.75 -2.99
C GLY A 85 12.44 13.25 -3.71
N ALA A 86 11.33 14.00 -3.61
CA ALA A 86 10.04 13.60 -4.20
C ALA A 86 10.10 13.39 -5.72
N MET A 87 10.71 14.30 -6.47
CA MET A 87 10.87 14.16 -7.93
C MET A 87 11.75 12.95 -8.30
N LYS A 88 12.76 12.65 -7.48
CA LYS A 88 13.63 11.48 -7.65
C LYS A 88 12.83 10.20 -7.41
N SER A 89 12.04 10.15 -6.34
CA SER A 89 11.14 9.03 -6.03
C SER A 89 10.17 8.76 -7.19
N SER A 90 9.51 9.80 -7.73
CA SER A 90 8.62 9.65 -8.90
C SER A 90 9.35 9.14 -10.14
N ALA A 91 10.56 9.63 -10.42
CA ALA A 91 11.35 9.13 -11.55
C ALA A 91 11.79 7.67 -11.37
N LEU A 92 12.07 7.23 -10.14
CA LEU A 92 12.43 5.85 -9.83
C LEU A 92 11.21 4.91 -9.76
N GLU A 93 10.05 5.43 -9.38
CA GLU A 93 8.79 4.69 -9.39
C GLU A 93 8.38 4.24 -10.80
N ASP A 94 8.80 5.00 -11.81
CA ASP A 94 8.57 4.72 -13.23
C ASP A 94 9.71 3.90 -13.88
N LEU A 95 10.69 3.44 -13.09
CA LEU A 95 11.82 2.66 -13.60
C LEU A 95 11.48 1.17 -13.73
N GLU A 96 11.40 0.67 -14.96
CA GLU A 96 11.20 -0.74 -15.27
C GLU A 96 12.29 -1.64 -14.65
N GLY A 97 11.88 -2.79 -14.12
CA GLY A 97 12.77 -3.78 -13.51
C GLY A 97 13.25 -3.41 -12.11
N TYR A 98 12.90 -2.23 -11.59
CA TYR A 98 13.34 -1.84 -10.25
C TYR A 98 12.67 -2.67 -9.16
N ALA A 99 11.38 -2.99 -9.33
CA ALA A 99 10.64 -3.85 -8.41
C ALA A 99 11.27 -5.24 -8.26
N GLU A 100 11.87 -5.79 -9.33
CA GLU A 100 12.56 -7.08 -9.28
C GLU A 100 13.77 -7.04 -8.34
N LYS A 101 14.54 -5.95 -8.36
CA LYS A 101 15.71 -5.80 -7.48
C LYS A 101 15.29 -5.75 -6.01
N ILE A 102 14.20 -5.04 -5.72
CA ILE A 102 13.62 -4.96 -4.38
C ILE A 102 13.11 -6.35 -3.96
N PHE A 103 12.29 -7.00 -4.79
CA PHE A 103 11.73 -8.32 -4.50
C PHE A 103 12.80 -9.38 -4.22
N ASN A 104 13.87 -9.41 -5.02
CA ASN A 104 14.97 -10.34 -4.82
C ASN A 104 15.78 -10.06 -3.54
N HIS A 105 15.80 -8.81 -3.07
CA HIS A 105 16.44 -8.45 -1.80
C HIS A 105 15.61 -8.89 -0.59
N VAL A 106 14.28 -8.85 -0.69
CA VAL A 106 13.35 -9.28 0.38
C VAL A 106 13.44 -10.78 0.65
N GLN A 107 13.75 -11.59 -0.37
CA GLN A 107 13.84 -13.06 -0.27
C GLN A 107 12.62 -13.72 0.40
N PRO A 108 11.39 -13.50 -0.12
CA PRO A 108 10.17 -13.99 0.52
C PRO A 108 10.06 -15.51 0.51
N GLU A 109 9.50 -16.07 1.57
CA GLU A 109 9.19 -17.49 1.73
C GLU A 109 7.78 -17.83 1.23
N LYS A 110 7.50 -19.12 0.98
CA LYS A 110 6.20 -19.58 0.46
C LYS A 110 5.03 -19.40 1.44
N SER A 111 5.32 -19.22 2.73
CA SER A 111 4.34 -18.94 3.77
C SER A 111 3.95 -17.46 3.83
N ASP A 112 4.72 -16.57 3.21
CA ASP A 112 4.55 -15.12 3.30
C ASP A 112 3.36 -14.61 2.48
N ILE A 113 2.93 -13.38 2.79
CA ILE A 113 1.90 -12.64 2.05
C ILE A 113 2.35 -11.21 1.77
N PHE A 114 1.92 -10.64 0.65
CA PHE A 114 2.18 -9.25 0.30
C PHE A 114 0.92 -8.38 0.40
N VAL A 115 1.08 -7.18 0.94
CA VAL A 115 0.10 -6.08 0.89
C VAL A 115 0.75 -4.90 0.18
N ILE A 116 0.26 -4.58 -1.02
CA ILE A 116 0.80 -3.50 -1.85
C ILE A 116 -0.17 -2.32 -1.87
N PHE A 117 0.32 -1.16 -1.43
CA PHE A 117 -0.39 0.10 -1.47
C PHE A 117 0.03 0.91 -2.69
N SER A 118 -0.92 1.30 -3.53
CA SER A 118 -0.72 2.25 -4.61
C SER A 118 -2.02 2.98 -4.92
N ASN A 119 -2.04 4.31 -4.79
CA ASN A 119 -3.26 5.07 -5.02
C ASN A 119 -3.73 4.99 -6.49
N SER A 120 -2.82 5.14 -7.45
CA SER A 120 -3.13 5.08 -8.89
C SER A 120 -3.11 3.66 -9.45
N GLY A 121 -2.18 2.82 -8.98
CA GLY A 121 -1.98 1.47 -9.50
C GLY A 121 -1.54 1.42 -10.96
N VAL A 122 -0.90 2.48 -11.49
CA VAL A 122 -0.48 2.55 -12.91
C VAL A 122 1.03 2.64 -13.13
N ASN A 123 1.81 3.06 -12.14
CA ASN A 123 3.26 3.22 -12.28
C ASN A 123 3.98 1.87 -12.30
N TYR A 124 5.14 1.80 -12.96
CA TYR A 124 5.87 0.54 -13.16
C TYR A 124 6.17 -0.20 -11.85
N VAL A 125 6.82 0.42 -10.87
CA VAL A 125 7.28 -0.28 -9.65
C VAL A 125 6.16 -0.98 -8.87
N PRO A 126 5.05 -0.35 -8.47
CA PRO A 126 3.98 -1.05 -7.75
C PRO A 126 3.31 -2.15 -8.60
N VAL A 127 3.14 -1.94 -9.91
CA VAL A 127 2.53 -2.92 -10.82
C VAL A 127 3.45 -4.12 -11.04
N GLU A 128 4.74 -3.88 -11.27
CA GLU A 128 5.75 -4.92 -11.40
C GLU A 128 5.92 -5.72 -10.11
N MET A 129 5.94 -5.05 -8.95
CA MET A 129 5.99 -5.74 -7.65
C MET A 129 4.79 -6.68 -7.51
N ALA A 130 3.57 -6.20 -7.79
CA ALA A 130 2.37 -7.03 -7.78
C ALA A 130 2.46 -8.21 -8.75
N LYS A 131 3.03 -8.00 -9.94
CA LYS A 131 3.27 -9.06 -10.92
C LYS A 131 4.28 -10.08 -10.41
N LYS A 132 5.42 -9.67 -9.85
CA LYS A 132 6.46 -10.56 -9.33
C LYS A 132 5.98 -11.42 -8.17
N VAL A 133 5.17 -10.85 -7.27
CA VAL A 133 4.52 -11.60 -6.19
C VAL A 133 3.61 -12.70 -6.77
N LYS A 134 2.75 -12.35 -7.75
CA LYS A 134 1.87 -13.32 -8.41
C LYS A 134 2.63 -14.41 -9.17
N ASP A 135 3.63 -14.03 -9.94
CA ASP A 135 4.47 -14.97 -10.71
C ASP A 135 5.24 -15.91 -9.76
N SER A 136 5.54 -15.46 -8.53
CA SER A 136 6.14 -16.27 -7.46
C SER A 136 5.14 -17.14 -6.69
N GLN A 137 3.86 -17.12 -7.07
CA GLN A 137 2.75 -17.85 -6.46
C GLN A 137 2.52 -17.51 -4.97
N LEU A 138 2.79 -16.26 -4.60
CA LEU A 138 2.54 -15.76 -3.24
C LEU A 138 1.18 -15.06 -3.17
N PRO A 139 0.47 -15.15 -2.03
CA PRO A 139 -0.74 -14.37 -1.79
C PRO A 139 -0.45 -12.86 -1.88
N LEU A 140 -1.39 -12.12 -2.47
CA LEU A 140 -1.27 -10.69 -2.71
C LEU A 140 -2.59 -9.97 -2.43
N ILE A 141 -2.51 -8.91 -1.62
CA ILE A 141 -3.56 -7.93 -1.40
C ILE A 141 -3.12 -6.61 -2.01
N GLY A 142 -3.95 -6.00 -2.85
CA GLY A 142 -3.72 -4.67 -3.41
C GLY A 142 -4.69 -3.66 -2.80
N ILE A 143 -4.17 -2.51 -2.35
CA ILE A 143 -4.97 -1.42 -1.77
C ILE A 143 -4.69 -0.14 -2.56
N GLY A 144 -5.74 0.49 -3.08
CA GLY A 144 -5.64 1.66 -3.94
C GLY A 144 -7.00 2.30 -4.24
N SER A 145 -6.99 3.39 -4.99
CA SER A 145 -8.22 4.06 -5.43
C SER A 145 -8.67 3.50 -6.76
N ARG A 146 -9.73 2.69 -6.74
CA ARG A 146 -10.33 2.13 -7.96
C ARG A 146 -10.83 3.25 -8.89
N LYS A 147 -11.53 4.25 -8.35
CA LYS A 147 -12.04 5.41 -9.10
C LYS A 147 -10.89 6.14 -9.81
N TYR A 148 -9.75 6.32 -9.13
CA TYR A 148 -8.60 7.00 -9.72
C TYR A 148 -7.88 6.14 -10.77
N SER A 149 -7.71 4.84 -10.52
CA SER A 149 -7.12 3.92 -11.49
C SER A 149 -7.96 3.81 -12.78
N GLU A 150 -9.29 3.80 -12.67
CA GLU A 150 -10.21 3.81 -13.82
C GLU A 150 -10.19 5.15 -14.56
N TYR A 151 -10.08 6.28 -13.85
CA TYR A 151 -9.93 7.59 -14.46
C TYR A 151 -8.68 7.70 -15.35
N LEU A 152 -7.54 7.15 -14.90
CA LEU A 152 -6.27 7.20 -15.64
C LEU A 152 -6.20 6.27 -16.86
N LYS A 153 -7.17 5.36 -17.03
CA LYS A 153 -7.26 4.44 -18.19
C LYS A 153 -8.04 5.05 -19.36
N ASN A 154 -8.73 6.17 -19.13
CA ASN A 154 -9.45 6.93 -20.15
C ASN A 154 -8.55 8.02 -20.75
#